data_AF-A0A4Y9XX86-F1
#
_entry.id   AF-A0A4Y9XX86-F1
#
_cell.length_a   1.000
_cell.length_b   1.000
_cell.length_c   1.000
_cell.angle_alpha   90.00
_cell.angle_beta   90.00
_cell.angle_gamma   90.00
#
_symmetry.space_group_name_H-M   'P 1'
#
loop_
_entity.id
_entity.type
_entity.pdbx_description
1 polymer ?
#
loop_
_entity_poly.entity_id
_entity_poly.type
_entity_poly.pdbx_seq_one_letter_code
_entity_poly.pdbx_strand_id
1 'polypeptide(L)'
;MSNSIAYLTSRANFAQAGQDVPVTKQRKADKFDPPEVLEANKRELVNDLVVKAKQVDYLIQSLPEPEPEEVQVRPHSQRRAVDFRLMCAAVPG
;
A
#
# COMPACT_ATOMS: atom_id res chain seq x y z
N MET A 1 -1.91 3.36 5.69
CA MET A 1 -2.72 4.56 5.37
C MET A 1 -3.05 5.42 6.59
N SER A 2 -3.55 4.85 7.70
CA SER A 2 -3.92 5.61 8.93
C SER A 2 -2.79 6.50 9.47
N ASN A 3 -1.56 5.99 9.51
CA ASN A 3 -0.41 6.73 10.05
C ASN A 3 -0.08 7.99 9.24
N SER A 4 -0.19 7.95 7.91
CA SER A 4 0.04 9.10 7.05
C SER A 4 -1.00 10.20 7.30
N ILE A 5 -2.27 9.83 7.50
CA ILE A 5 -3.35 10.78 7.84
C ILE A 5 -3.15 11.35 9.25
N ALA A 6 -2.77 10.51 10.21
CA ALA A 6 -2.48 10.95 11.58
C ALA A 6 -1.31 11.93 11.61
N TYR A 7 -0.26 11.68 10.82
CA TYR A 7 0.87 12.59 10.67
C TYR A 7 0.43 13.95 10.11
N LEU A 8 -0.29 13.96 8.98
CA LEU A 8 -0.73 15.21 8.33
C LEU A 8 -1.68 16.03 9.23
N THR A 9 -2.59 15.38 9.94
CA THR A 9 -3.55 16.07 10.81
C THR A 9 -2.94 16.54 12.14
N SER A 10 -1.89 15.90 12.62
CA SER A 10 -1.21 16.25 13.87
C SER A 10 -0.08 17.27 13.69
N ARG A 11 0.64 17.23 12.56
CA ARG A 11 1.84 18.05 12.32
C ARG A 11 1.63 19.27 11.42
N ALA A 12 0.50 19.38 10.71
CA ALA A 12 0.17 20.58 9.96
C ALA A 12 -0.31 21.73 10.89
N ASN A 13 0.12 22.95 10.58
CA ASN A 13 -0.36 24.17 11.24
C ASN A 13 -1.44 24.87 10.39
N PHE A 14 -2.13 25.84 10.99
CA PHE A 14 -3.18 26.61 10.29
C PHE A 14 -2.55 27.56 9.27
N ALA A 15 -3.01 27.48 8.02
CA ALA A 15 -2.67 28.43 6.98
C ALA A 15 -3.76 29.53 6.91
N GLN A 16 -3.35 30.74 6.54
CA GLN A 16 -4.29 31.84 6.34
C GLN A 16 -5.07 31.60 5.04
N ALA A 17 -6.39 31.50 5.13
CA ALA A 17 -7.26 31.23 3.97
C ALA A 17 -7.46 32.46 3.07
N GLY A 18 -7.19 33.68 3.57
CA GLY A 18 -7.29 34.95 2.85
C GLY A 18 -6.85 36.15 3.71
N GLN A 19 -6.55 37.30 3.08
CA GLN A 19 -6.10 38.52 3.79
C GLN A 19 -7.12 39.01 4.83
N ASP A 20 -8.41 38.80 4.58
CA ASP A 20 -9.51 39.26 5.43
C ASP A 20 -9.80 38.33 6.62
N VAL A 21 -9.20 37.14 6.64
CA VAL A 21 -9.46 36.12 7.67
C VAL A 21 -8.21 35.94 8.54
N PRO A 22 -8.18 36.54 9.75
CA PRO A 22 -7.03 36.40 10.64
C PRO A 22 -6.95 34.98 11.23
N VAL A 23 -5.74 34.46 11.35
CA VAL A 23 -5.48 33.16 11.99
C VAL A 23 -5.60 33.34 13.51
N THR A 24 -6.74 32.92 14.08
CA THR A 24 -7.05 33.11 15.51
C THR A 24 -6.46 32.04 16.43
N LYS A 25 -5.96 30.94 15.86
CA LYS A 25 -5.37 29.82 16.61
C LYS A 25 -4.09 29.35 15.92
N GLN A 26 -3.02 29.22 16.68
CA GLN A 26 -1.79 28.59 16.24
C GLN A 26 -1.49 27.39 17.15
N ARG A 27 -0.98 26.30 16.57
CA ARG A 27 -0.49 25.18 17.37
C ARG A 27 0.81 25.60 18.06
N LYS A 28 1.08 25.04 19.25
CA LYS A 28 2.36 25.22 19.95
C LYS A 28 3.51 24.80 19.01
N ALA A 29 4.60 25.56 19.01
CA ALA A 29 5.76 25.34 18.13
C ALA A 29 6.30 23.90 18.16
N ASP A 30 6.24 23.22 19.31
CA ASP A 30 6.72 21.84 19.44
C ASP A 30 5.81 20.78 18.78
N LYS A 31 4.60 21.16 18.38
CA LYS A 31 3.57 20.25 17.88
C LYS A 31 3.35 20.31 16.38
N PHE A 32 3.96 21.25 15.67
CA PHE A 32 3.85 21.34 14.21
C PHE A 32 5.24 21.39 13.58
N ASP A 33 5.35 20.82 12.38
CA ASP A 33 6.63 20.81 11.67
C ASP A 33 6.77 22.09 10.83
N PRO A 34 7.99 22.64 10.66
CA PRO A 34 8.22 23.75 9.75
C PRO A 34 7.67 23.45 8.35
N PRO A 35 7.19 24.47 7.60
CA PRO A 35 6.54 24.25 6.31
C PRO A 35 7.44 23.53 5.30
N GLU A 36 8.75 23.79 5.32
CA GLU A 36 9.73 23.11 4.47
C GLU A 36 9.83 21.61 4.78
N VAL A 37 9.90 21.26 6.07
CA VAL A 37 9.97 19.87 6.55
C VAL A 37 8.66 19.15 6.24
N LEU A 38 7.52 19.80 6.47
CA LEU A 38 6.21 19.24 6.18
C LEU A 38 6.03 18.94 4.69
N GLU A 39 6.49 19.84 3.81
CA GLU A 39 6.44 19.62 2.36
C GLU A 39 7.39 18.51 1.89
N ALA A 40 8.61 18.43 2.45
CA ALA A 40 9.52 17.32 2.18
C ALA A 40 8.90 15.97 2.59
N ASN A 41 8.35 15.90 3.81
CA ASN A 41 7.73 14.67 4.34
C ASN A 41 6.46 14.29 3.56
N LYS A 42 5.68 15.26 3.07
CA LYS A 42 4.55 14.98 2.17
C LYS A 42 5.01 14.30 0.88
N ARG A 43 6.10 14.78 0.26
CA ARG A 43 6.64 14.18 -0.97
C ARG A 43 7.12 12.75 -0.72
N GLU A 44 7.80 12.52 0.39
CA GLU A 44 8.20 11.18 0.82
C GLU A 44 6.99 10.26 1.01
N LEU A 45 5.96 10.70 1.75
CA LEU A 45 4.73 9.93 1.95
C LEU A 45 4.02 9.58 0.64
N VAL A 46 4.00 10.49 -0.33
CA VAL A 46 3.44 10.22 -1.67
C VAL A 46 4.27 9.18 -2.41
N ASN A 47 5.59 9.32 -2.39
CA ASN A 47 6.49 8.35 -3.02
C ASN A 47 6.33 6.95 -2.42
N ASP A 48 6.28 6.84 -1.10
CA ASP A 48 6.08 5.58 -0.38
C ASP A 48 4.77 4.91 -0.79
N LEU A 49 3.68 5.68 -0.89
CA LEU A 49 2.38 5.15 -1.31
C LEU A 49 2.42 4.62 -2.75
N VAL A 50 3.04 5.36 -3.67
CA VAL A 50 3.16 4.94 -5.06
C VAL A 50 4.04 3.69 -5.19
N VAL A 51 5.17 3.65 -4.49
CA VAL A 51 6.06 2.48 -4.49
C VAL A 51 5.35 1.27 -3.92
N LYS A 52 4.63 1.42 -2.80
CA LYS A 52 3.87 0.33 -2.18
C LYS A 52 2.74 -0.17 -3.09
N ALA A 53 2.04 0.72 -3.79
CA ALA A 53 1.03 0.33 -4.77
C ALA A 53 1.65 -0.52 -5.89
N LYS A 54 2.77 -0.08 -6.48
CA LYS A 54 3.49 -0.85 -7.50
C LYS A 54 3.99 -2.21 -6.99
N GLN A 55 4.46 -2.26 -5.75
CA GLN A 55 4.87 -3.52 -5.12
C GLN A 55 3.69 -4.49 -5.00
N VAL A 56 2.51 -4.00 -4.58
CA VAL A 56 1.30 -4.82 -4.50
C VAL A 56 0.89 -5.31 -5.90
N ASP A 57 0.91 -4.44 -6.91
CA ASP A 57 0.59 -4.84 -8.29
C ASP A 57 1.53 -5.92 -8.81
N TYR A 58 2.83 -5.77 -8.58
CA TYR A 58 3.82 -6.79 -8.92
C TYR A 58 3.56 -8.10 -8.18
N LEU A 59 3.26 -8.04 -6.88
CA LEU A 59 2.97 -9.24 -6.10
C LEU A 59 1.73 -9.96 -6.61
N ILE A 60 0.67 -9.23 -6.96
CA ILE A 60 -0.56 -9.79 -7.55
C ILE A 60 -0.23 -10.52 -8.86
N GLN A 61 0.59 -9.92 -9.73
CA GLN A 61 1.00 -10.53 -11.00
C GLN A 61 1.91 -11.75 -10.81
N SER A 62 2.67 -11.78 -9.71
CA SER A 62 3.54 -12.91 -9.36
C SER A 62 2.81 -14.05 -8.66
N LEU A 63 1.52 -13.87 -8.31
CA LEU A 63 0.74 -14.94 -7.70
C LEU A 63 0.60 -16.09 -8.71
N PRO A 64 0.75 -17.35 -8.25
CA PRO A 64 0.47 -18.49 -9.10
C PRO A 64 -1.01 -18.48 -9.49
N GLU A 65 -1.30 -19.01 -10.68
CA GLU A 65 -2.68 -19.12 -11.16
C GLU A 65 -3.51 -19.94 -10.17
N PRO A 66 -4.71 -19.46 -9.78
CA PRO A 66 -5.54 -20.21 -8.85
C PRO A 66 -6.02 -21.51 -9.49
N GLU A 67 -5.70 -22.63 -8.85
CA GLU A 67 -6.26 -23.93 -9.22
C GLU A 67 -7.80 -23.89 -9.18
N PRO A 68 -8.48 -24.66 -10.05
CA PRO A 68 -9.94 -24.78 -10.00
C PRO A 68 -10.43 -25.31 -8.64
N GLU A 69 -11.58 -24.80 -8.19
CA GLU A 69 -12.12 -25.07 -6.84
C GLU A 69 -12.20 -26.58 -6.52
N GLU A 70 -12.56 -27.41 -7.49
CA GLU A 70 -12.67 -28.86 -7.36
C GLU A 70 -11.36 -29.57 -7.00
N VAL A 71 -10.22 -28.98 -7.34
CA VAL A 71 -8.87 -29.45 -6.99
C VAL A 71 -8.45 -28.82 -5.66
N GLN A 72 -8.79 -27.55 -5.44
CA GLN A 72 -8.52 -26.82 -4.20
C GLN A 72 -9.27 -27.34 -2.97
N VAL A 73 -10.37 -28.06 -3.11
CA VAL A 73 -11.08 -28.68 -1.98
C VAL A 73 -10.42 -29.99 -1.56
N ARG A 74 -9.62 -30.63 -2.43
CA ARG A 74 -8.99 -31.91 -2.12
C ARG A 74 -7.93 -31.74 -1.04
N PRO A 75 -7.70 -32.75 -0.17
CA PRO A 75 -6.59 -32.72 0.77
C PRO A 75 -5.26 -32.51 0.03
N HIS A 76 -4.34 -31.75 0.64
CA HIS A 76 -3.01 -31.46 0.05
C HIS A 76 -2.25 -32.72 -0.41
N SER A 77 -2.45 -33.85 0.29
CA SER A 77 -1.89 -35.15 -0.07
C SER A 77 -2.39 -35.70 -1.40
N GLN A 78 -3.60 -35.36 -1.82
CA GLN A 78 -4.19 -35.77 -3.10
C GLN A 78 -3.92 -34.78 -4.23
N ARG A 79 -3.67 -33.48 -3.93
CA ARG A 79 -3.37 -32.45 -4.96
C ARG A 79 -2.05 -32.72 -5.70
N ARG A 80 -0.98 -33.05 -4.97
CA ARG A 80 0.35 -33.34 -5.57
C ARG A 80 0.34 -34.50 -6.58
N ALA A 81 -0.61 -35.43 -6.46
CA ALA A 81 -0.75 -36.56 -7.38
C ALA A 81 -1.39 -36.15 -8.73
N VAL A 82 -2.18 -35.08 -8.75
CA VAL A 82 -2.82 -34.56 -9.97
C VAL A 82 -1.82 -33.76 -10.79
N ASP A 83 -1.01 -32.91 -10.13
CA ASP A 83 0.06 -32.12 -10.78
C ASP A 83 1.10 -32.99 -11.49
N PHE A 84 1.56 -34.06 -10.83
CA PHE A 84 2.54 -34.98 -11.43
C PHE A 84 1.98 -35.72 -12.66
N ARG A 85 0.68 -36.04 -12.64
CA ARG A 85 0.00 -36.72 -13.74
C ARG A 85 -0.27 -35.79 -14.94
N LEU A 86 -0.60 -34.51 -14.68
CA LEU A 86 -0.72 -33.50 -15.74
C LEU A 86 0.64 -33.17 -16.37
N MET A 87 1.70 -33.02 -15.56
CA MET A 87 3.05 -32.76 -16.07
C MET A 87 3.58 -33.89 -16.96
N CYS A 88 3.33 -35.16 -16.63
CA CYS A 88 3.71 -36.29 -17.48
C CYS A 88 2.91 -36.39 -18.80
N ALA A 89 1.70 -35.85 -18.85
CA ALA A 89 0.86 -35.87 -20.05
C ALA A 89 1.18 -34.75 -21.05
N ALA A 90 1.92 -33.72 -20.64
CA ALA A 90 2.26 -32.54 -21.45
C ALA A 90 3.64 -32.61 -22.14
N VAL A 91 4.33 -33.75 -22.10
CA VAL A 91 5.58 -33.96 -22.85
C VAL A 91 5.22 -34.59 -24.21
N PRO A 92 5.23 -33.85 -25.32
CA PRO A 92 5.08 -34.45 -26.64
C PRO A 92 6.36 -35.25 -26.96
N GLY A 93 6.18 -36.54 -27.25
CA GLY A 93 7.21 -37.39 -27.85
C GLY A 93 7.34 -37.16 -29.35
#